data_AF-A0A0D2MSI4-F1
#
_entry.id   AF-A0A0D2MSI4-F1
#
_cell.length_a   1.000
_cell.length_b   1.000
_cell.length_c   1.000
_cell.angle_alpha   90.00
_cell.angle_beta   90.00
_cell.angle_gamma   90.00
#
_symmetry.space_group_name_H-M   'P 1'
#
loop_
_entity.id
_entity.type
_entity.pdbx_description
1 polymer ?
#
loop_
_entity_poly.entity_id
_entity_poly.type
_entity_poly.pdbx_seq_one_letter_code
_entity_poly.pdbx_strand_id
1 'polypeptide(L)'
;MGVILPKTPVFALMDALTSATCRAPDGAALPLPPAPPSHPGAGAGGAPQLLRCPKKQRDLLIGPAADACAAAGGRCVLDSDGFYIVSYVMVVAGLAVGAFIMRLFPRLIGLPLQRWRARPPLGRPPLLGKAG
;
A
#
# COMPACT_ATOMS: atom_id res chain seq x y z
N MET A 1 -21.41 -14.16 5.60
CA MET A 1 -21.03 -12.82 5.09
C MET A 1 -19.57 -12.60 5.47
N GLY A 2 -18.62 -12.99 4.62
CA GLY A 2 -17.20 -12.76 4.89
C GLY A 2 -16.90 -11.28 4.74
N VAL A 3 -16.40 -10.64 5.79
CA VAL A 3 -15.87 -9.28 5.70
C VAL A 3 -14.59 -9.38 4.87
N ILE A 4 -14.72 -9.12 3.57
CA ILE A 4 -13.56 -8.87 2.70
C ILE A 4 -12.96 -7.59 3.27
N LEU A 5 -11.83 -7.72 3.98
CA LEU A 5 -11.04 -6.57 4.42
C LEU A 5 -10.90 -5.64 3.20
N PRO A 6 -11.34 -4.38 3.28
CA PRO A 6 -11.39 -3.57 2.09
C PRO A 6 -9.96 -3.40 1.61
N LYS A 7 -9.62 -3.86 0.40
CA LYS A 7 -8.30 -3.62 -0.22
C LYS A 7 -8.04 -2.14 -0.48
N THR A 8 -9.00 -1.27 -0.16
CA THR A 8 -8.98 0.17 -0.40
C THR A 8 -7.81 0.92 0.23
N PRO A 9 -7.31 0.64 1.46
CA PRO A 9 -6.20 1.41 2.00
C PRO A 9 -4.88 1.02 1.33
N VAL A 10 -4.72 -0.24 0.92
CA VAL A 10 -3.52 -0.68 0.21
C VAL A 10 -3.47 -0.05 -1.18
N PHE A 11 -4.59 -0.04 -1.91
CA PHE A 11 -4.65 0.64 -3.21
C PHE A 11 -4.47 2.16 -3.09
N ALA A 12 -5.09 2.79 -2.10
CA ALA A 12 -4.87 4.21 -1.83
C ALA A 12 -3.40 4.53 -1.52
N LEU A 13 -2.72 3.66 -0.76
CA LEU A 13 -1.30 3.79 -0.47
C LEU A 13 -0.45 3.63 -1.73
N MET A 14 -0.72 2.62 -2.55
CA MET A 14 -0.01 2.39 -3.82
C MET A 14 -0.17 3.59 -4.76
N ASP A 15 -1.39 4.12 -4.88
CA ASP A 15 -1.65 5.33 -5.68
C ASP A 15 -0.91 6.54 -5.10
N ALA A 16 -0.91 6.74 -3.78
CA ALA A 16 -0.21 7.85 -3.15
C ALA A 16 1.32 7.80 -3.37
N LEU A 17 1.90 6.60 -3.37
CA LEU A 17 3.33 6.39 -3.59
C LEU A 17 3.75 6.38 -5.06
N THR A 18 2.79 6.23 -5.97
CA THR A 18 3.05 6.27 -7.41
C THR A 18 3.14 7.70 -7.90
N SER A 19 4.28 8.08 -8.46
CA SER A 19 4.55 9.42 -8.99
C SER A 19 5.09 9.37 -10.42
N ALA A 20 4.66 10.33 -11.22
CA ALA A 20 5.11 10.53 -12.58
C ALA A 20 5.35 12.03 -12.82
N THR A 21 6.42 12.35 -13.53
CA THR A 21 6.80 13.73 -13.86
C THR A 21 7.13 13.87 -15.34
N CYS A 22 7.04 15.12 -15.83
CA CYS A 22 7.51 15.48 -17.15
C CYS A 22 9.00 15.80 -17.05
N ARG A 23 9.84 15.09 -17.81
CA ARG A 23 11.28 15.33 -17.85
C ARG A 23 11.73 15.79 -19.23
N ALA A 24 12.60 16.78 -19.25
CA ALA A 24 13.36 17.19 -20.41
C ALA A 24 14.40 16.11 -20.81
N PRO A 25 14.99 16.19 -22.01
CA PRO A 25 15.95 15.21 -22.52
C PRO A 25 17.24 15.15 -21.69
N ASP A 26 17.61 16.26 -21.06
CA ASP A 26 18.73 16.41 -20.12
C ASP A 26 18.41 15.89 -18.71
N GLY A 27 17.17 15.44 -18.47
CA GLY A 27 16.70 14.91 -17.20
C GLY A 27 16.14 15.96 -16.24
N ALA A 28 16.10 17.24 -16.62
CA ALA A 28 15.50 18.28 -15.80
C ALA A 28 13.98 18.11 -15.70
N ALA A 29 13.41 18.35 -14.52
CA ALA A 29 11.96 18.37 -14.33
C ALA A 29 11.38 19.63 -14.98
N LEU A 30 10.47 19.45 -15.94
CA LEU A 30 9.82 20.55 -16.62
C LEU A 30 8.52 20.93 -15.89
N PRO A 31 8.31 22.23 -15.58
CA PRO A 31 7.02 22.69 -15.11
C PRO A 31 6.01 22.55 -16.26
N LEU A 32 5.02 21.67 -16.09
CA LEU A 32 3.95 21.55 -17.09
C LEU A 32 3.10 22.83 -17.09
N PRO A 33 2.63 23.30 -18.25
CA PRO A 33 1.65 24.38 -18.30
C PRO A 33 0.35 23.99 -17.58
N PRO A 34 -0.40 24.98 -17.04
CA PRO A 34 -1.69 24.73 -16.40
C PRO A 34 -2.67 24.09 -17.38
N ALA A 35 -3.45 23.13 -16.90
CA ALA A 35 -4.42 22.40 -17.71
C ALA A 35 -5.53 23.30 -18.29
N PRO A 36 -6.03 23.03 -19.51
CA PRO A 36 -7.27 23.62 -19.98
C PRO A 36 -8.48 23.12 -19.15
N PRO A 37 -9.56 23.91 -19.01
CA PRO A 37 -10.66 23.69 -18.05
C PRO A 37 -11.58 22.49 -18.34
N SER A 38 -11.25 21.61 -19.29
CA SER A 38 -12.17 20.60 -19.84
C SER A 38 -11.93 19.16 -19.36
N HIS A 39 -11.06 18.92 -18.36
CA HIS A 39 -10.76 17.55 -17.91
C HIS A 39 -11.55 17.12 -16.66
N PRO A 40 -12.42 16.09 -16.78
CA PRO A 40 -13.17 15.53 -15.66
C PRO A 40 -12.28 14.53 -14.91
N GLY A 41 -11.52 15.02 -13.95
CA GLY A 41 -10.67 14.19 -13.08
C GLY A 41 -10.08 14.93 -11.89
N ALA A 42 -10.45 16.21 -11.69
CA ALA A 42 -10.03 17.01 -10.56
C ALA A 42 -10.67 16.48 -9.26
N GLY A 43 -9.97 15.55 -8.61
CA GLY A 43 -10.28 15.15 -7.23
C GLY A 43 -10.29 16.38 -6.32
N ALA A 44 -11.32 16.45 -5.47
CA ALA A 44 -11.59 17.56 -4.56
C ALA A 44 -10.46 17.73 -3.53
N GLY A 45 -9.69 18.83 -3.66
CA GLY A 45 -8.64 19.22 -2.72
C GLY A 45 -7.69 20.23 -3.39
N GLY A 46 -8.05 21.51 -3.32
CA GLY A 46 -7.50 22.59 -4.14
C GLY A 46 -5.98 22.79 -4.10
N ALA A 47 -5.37 22.70 -5.28
CA ALA A 47 -4.14 23.36 -5.69
C ALA A 47 -4.18 23.51 -7.23
N PRO A 48 -3.55 24.54 -7.84
CA PRO A 48 -3.60 24.75 -9.29
C PRO A 48 -3.04 23.51 -10.01
N GLN A 49 -3.89 22.83 -10.77
CA GLN A 49 -3.53 21.58 -11.45
C GLN A 49 -2.66 21.89 -12.67
N LEU A 50 -1.35 22.01 -12.43
CA LEU A 50 -0.35 21.70 -13.44
C LEU A 50 -0.70 20.31 -13.99
N LEU A 51 -0.87 20.20 -15.30
CA LEU A 51 -1.30 18.98 -15.98
C LEU A 51 -0.36 17.83 -15.59
N ARG A 52 -0.71 16.99 -14.60
CA ARG A 52 0.21 15.98 -14.08
C ARG A 52 0.30 14.83 -15.07
N CYS A 53 1.52 14.31 -15.29
CA CYS A 53 1.70 13.09 -16.06
C CYS A 53 0.85 11.97 -15.43
N PRO A 54 0.11 11.20 -16.26
CA PRO A 54 -0.78 10.18 -15.77
C PRO A 54 0.02 9.03 -15.16
N LYS A 55 -0.56 8.36 -14.15
CA LYS A 55 0.10 7.22 -13.48
C LYS A 55 -0.03 5.92 -14.27
N LYS A 56 -1.02 5.83 -15.17
CA LYS A 56 -1.24 4.65 -16.00
C LYS A 56 -0.22 4.61 -17.14
N GLN A 57 0.45 3.46 -17.28
CA GLN A 57 1.51 3.27 -18.26
C GLN A 57 1.09 3.52 -19.71
N ARG A 58 -0.15 3.19 -20.06
CA ARG A 58 -0.68 3.47 -21.41
C ARG A 58 -0.84 4.97 -21.68
N ASP A 59 -1.30 5.72 -20.68
CA ASP A 59 -1.60 7.14 -20.81
C ASP A 59 -0.31 7.99 -20.76
N LEU A 60 0.78 7.44 -20.21
CA LEU A 60 2.12 8.05 -20.27
C LEU A 60 2.63 8.20 -21.72
N LEU A 61 2.13 7.37 -22.64
CA LEU A 61 2.62 7.31 -24.02
C LEU A 61 1.71 8.01 -25.03
N ILE A 62 0.39 8.02 -24.80
CA ILE A 62 -0.62 8.43 -25.81
C ILE A 62 -1.74 9.29 -25.17
N GLY A 63 -1.47 9.90 -24.02
CA GLY A 63 -2.43 10.73 -23.30
C GLY A 63 -2.29 12.22 -23.58
N PRO A 64 -3.34 13.03 -23.37
CA PRO A 64 -3.29 14.48 -23.59
C PRO A 64 -2.23 15.19 -22.73
N ALA A 65 -1.96 14.66 -21.53
CA ALA A 65 -0.88 15.13 -20.67
C ALA A 65 0.52 14.73 -21.18
N ALA A 66 0.63 13.60 -21.88
CA ALA A 66 1.87 13.21 -22.56
C ALA A 66 2.14 14.13 -23.76
N ASP A 67 1.11 14.45 -24.54
CA ASP A 67 1.22 15.39 -25.67
C ASP A 67 1.62 16.80 -25.19
N ALA A 68 1.04 17.28 -24.09
CA ALA A 68 1.40 18.57 -23.50
C ALA A 68 2.84 18.58 -22.96
N CYS A 69 3.30 17.49 -22.35
CA CYS A 69 4.69 17.35 -21.93
C CYS A 69 5.64 17.31 -23.14
N ALA A 70 5.24 16.63 -24.23
CA ALA A 70 5.99 16.61 -25.48
C ALA A 70 6.06 17.98 -26.15
N ALA A 71 4.97 18.75 -26.12
CA ALA A 71 4.93 20.13 -26.60
C ALA A 71 5.88 21.06 -25.80
N ALA A 72 6.11 20.77 -24.52
CA ALA A 72 7.10 21.45 -23.69
C ALA A 72 8.54 20.95 -23.92
N GLY A 73 8.77 20.05 -24.89
CA GLY A 73 10.07 19.48 -25.20
C GLY A 73 10.50 18.32 -24.29
N GLY A 74 9.57 17.78 -23.49
CA GLY A 74 9.83 16.69 -22.55
C GLY A 74 9.14 15.38 -22.91
N ARG A 75 9.22 14.42 -21.99
CA ARG A 75 8.40 13.20 -21.99
C ARG A 75 7.95 12.86 -20.58
N CYS A 76 6.75 12.29 -20.46
CA CYS A 76 6.27 11.80 -19.19
C CYS A 76 7.01 10.51 -18.82
N VAL A 77 7.54 10.47 -17.59
CA VAL A 77 8.26 9.31 -17.04
C VAL A 77 7.64 8.95 -15.70
N LEU A 78 7.53 7.65 -15.43
CA LEU A 78 7.16 7.14 -14.11
C LEU A 78 8.39 7.19 -13.21
N ASP A 79 8.39 8.05 -12.18
CA ASP A 79 9.53 8.20 -11.26
C ASP A 79 9.49 7.16 -10.15
N SER A 80 8.30 6.88 -9.61
CA SER A 80 8.11 5.89 -8.56
C SER A 80 6.87 5.05 -8.83
N ASP A 81 7.03 3.73 -8.68
CA ASP A 81 5.93 2.78 -8.74
C ASP A 81 5.60 2.29 -7.33
N GLY A 82 4.45 2.74 -6.82
CA GLY A 82 3.97 2.39 -5.50
C GLY A 82 3.72 0.89 -5.32
N PHE A 83 3.49 0.14 -6.41
CA PHE A 83 3.34 -1.31 -6.36
C PHE A 83 4.58 -1.99 -5.80
N TYR A 84 5.76 -1.68 -6.34
CA TYR A 84 7.00 -2.30 -5.91
C TYR A 84 7.37 -1.88 -4.49
N ILE A 85 7.19 -0.60 -4.16
CA ILE A 85 7.46 -0.09 -2.81
C ILE A 85 6.63 -0.86 -1.77
N VAL A 86 5.31 -0.92 -1.96
CA VAL A 86 4.42 -1.63 -1.02
C VAL A 86 4.74 -3.12 -0.96
N SER A 87 5.05 -3.74 -2.10
CA SER A 87 5.43 -5.16 -2.17
C SER A 87 6.69 -5.44 -1.35
N TYR A 88 7.73 -4.62 -1.50
CA TYR A 88 8.96 -4.76 -0.71
C TYR A 88 8.70 -4.59 0.79
N VAL A 89 7.89 -3.60 1.18
CA VAL A 89 7.53 -3.41 2.60
C VAL A 89 6.83 -4.64 3.16
N MET A 90 5.89 -5.23 2.41
CA MET A 90 5.18 -6.44 2.85
C MET A 90 6.10 -7.65 2.98
N VAL A 91 7.06 -7.82 2.05
CA VAL A 91 8.06 -8.89 2.14
C VAL A 91 8.93 -8.72 3.39
N VAL A 92 9.46 -7.51 3.63
CA VAL A 92 10.29 -7.22 4.81
C VAL A 92 9.50 -7.43 6.11
N ALA A 93 8.25 -6.97 6.16
CA ALA A 93 7.37 -7.18 7.30
C ALA A 93 7.13 -8.68 7.55
N GLY A 94 6.86 -9.46 6.50
CA GLY A 94 6.68 -10.90 6.58
C GLY A 94 7.92 -11.62 7.11
N LEU A 95 9.11 -11.25 6.63
CA LEU A 95 10.38 -11.79 7.13
C LEU A 95 10.61 -11.45 8.61
N ALA A 96 10.31 -10.21 9.02
CA ALA A 96 10.47 -9.78 10.40
C ALA A 96 9.53 -10.54 11.35
N VAL A 97 8.25 -10.69 10.96
CA VAL A 97 7.26 -11.48 11.70
C VAL A 97 7.67 -12.96 11.75
N GLY A 98 8.12 -13.53 10.63
CA GLY A 98 8.60 -14.90 10.56
C GLY A 98 9.79 -15.13 11.49
N ALA A 99 10.78 -14.25 11.48
CA ALA A 99 11.93 -14.31 12.37
C ALA A 99 11.54 -14.18 13.85
N PHE A 100 10.59 -13.28 14.16
CA PHE A 100 10.05 -13.12 15.50
C PHE A 100 9.36 -14.40 16.00
N ILE A 101 8.52 -15.02 15.16
CA ILE A 101 7.85 -16.28 15.48
C ILE A 101 8.88 -17.39 15.69
N MET A 102 9.85 -17.54 14.78
CA MET A 102 10.90 -18.56 14.90
C MET A 102 11.73 -18.42 16.17
N ARG A 103 11.91 -17.19 16.68
CA ARG A 103 12.56 -16.92 17.96
C ARG A 103 11.66 -17.23 19.17
N LEU A 104 10.37 -16.90 19.08
CA LEU A 104 9.43 -17.02 20.20
C LEU A 104 8.92 -18.45 20.38
N PHE A 105 8.65 -19.15 19.29
CA PHE A 105 8.04 -20.47 19.27
C PHE A 105 8.78 -21.53 20.12
N PRO A 106 10.12 -21.69 20.02
CA PRO A 106 10.82 -22.66 20.88
C PRO A 106 10.73 -22.30 22.37
N ARG A 107 10.66 -21.01 22.70
CA ARG A 107 10.48 -20.56 24.09
C ARG A 107 9.09 -20.91 24.60
N LEU A 108 8.07 -20.77 23.77
CA LEU A 108 6.70 -21.12 24.11
C LEU A 108 6.56 -22.63 24.32
N ILE A 109 7.06 -23.45 23.40
CA ILE A 109 6.99 -24.92 23.52
C ILE A 109 7.67 -25.42 24.79
N GLY A 110 8.75 -24.76 25.23
CA GLY A 110 9.44 -25.08 26.48
C GLY A 110 8.67 -24.71 27.75
N LEU A 111 7.53 -24.02 27.68
CA LEU A 111 6.77 -23.65 28.88
C LEU A 111 5.97 -24.84 29.44
N PRO A 112 5.94 -25.00 30.78
CA PRO A 112 5.17 -26.08 31.41
C PRO A 112 3.68 -25.93 31.09
N LEU A 113 3.00 -27.07 30.90
CA LEU A 113 1.56 -27.17 30.58
C LEU A 113 0.65 -26.36 31.52
N GLN A 114 1.08 -26.10 32.75
CA GLN A 114 0.35 -25.27 33.71
C GLN A 114 0.16 -23.81 33.25
N ARG A 115 1.06 -23.29 32.41
CA ARG A 115 0.96 -21.93 31.82
C ARG A 115 0.11 -21.89 30.55
N TRP A 116 -0.15 -23.03 29.92
CA TRP A 116 -0.95 -23.16 28.71
C TRP A 116 -2.44 -23.34 28.98
N ARG A 117 -2.83 -23.74 30.20
CA ARG A 117 -4.25 -23.89 30.55
C ARG A 117 -4.89 -22.52 30.77
N ALA A 118 -5.95 -22.24 30.01
CA ALA A 118 -6.93 -21.24 30.42
C ALA A 118 -7.42 -21.61 31.83
N ARG A 119 -7.28 -20.71 32.80
CA ARG A 119 -7.90 -20.91 34.11
C ARG A 119 -9.39 -21.13 33.86
N PRO A 120 -10.00 -22.22 34.36
CA PRO A 120 -11.44 -22.38 34.25
C PRO A 120 -12.11 -21.13 34.85
N PRO A 121 -13.16 -20.59 34.23
CA PRO A 121 -13.86 -19.44 34.77
C PRO A 121 -14.26 -19.75 36.21
N LEU A 122 -13.82 -18.88 37.14
CA LEU A 122 -14.18 -18.91 38.56
C LEU A 122 -15.71 -18.93 38.67
N GLY A 123 -16.29 -20.11 38.86
CA GLY A 123 -17.74 -20.26 38.94
C GLY A 123 -18.28 -21.65 38.62
N ARG A 124 -17.52 -22.56 38.01
CA ARG A 124 -17.99 -23.94 37.81
C ARG A 124 -17.40 -24.86 38.87
N PRO A 125 -18.19 -25.32 39.87
CA PRO A 125 -17.71 -26.32 40.82
C PRO A 125 -17.35 -27.61 40.06
N PRO A 126 -16.35 -28.37 40.52
CA PRO A 126 -16.02 -29.66 39.93
C PRO A 126 -17.26 -30.56 40.03
N LEU A 127 -17.70 -31.10 38.88
CA LEU A 127 -18.69 -32.18 38.89
C LEU A 127 -18.03 -33.38 39.55
N LEU A 128 -18.30 -33.52 40.85
CA LEU A 128 -17.94 -34.66 41.67
C LEU A 128 -18.44 -35.91 40.96
N GLY A 129 -17.51 -36.73 40.48
CA GLY A 129 -17.83 -38.00 39.85
C GLY A 129 -18.68 -38.84 40.79
N LYS A 130 -19.86 -39.24 40.32
CA LYS A 130 -20.60 -40.35 40.92
C LYS A 130 -19.78 -41.61 40.70
N ALA A 131 -19.18 -42.12 41.78
CA ALA A 131 -18.91 -43.54 41.90
C ALA A 131 -20.27 -44.24 42.03
N GLY A 132 -20.54 -45.19 41.13
CA GLY A 132 -21.73 -46.03 41.08
C GLY A 132 -21.50 -47.09 40.04
#